data_AF-A0A162T0J6-F1
#
_entry.id   AF-A0A162T0J6-F1
#
_cell.length_a   1.000
_cell.length_b   1.000
_cell.length_c   1.000
_cell.angle_alpha   90.00
_cell.angle_beta   90.00
_cell.angle_gamma   90.00
#
_symmetry.space_group_name_H-M   'P 1'
#
loop_
_entity.id
_entity.type
_entity.pdbx_description
1 polymer ?
#
loop_
_entity_poly.entity_id
_entity_poly.type
_entity_poly.pdbx_seq_one_letter_code
_entity_poly.pdbx_strand_id
1 'polypeptide(L)' 'MTIYHLSAQIIRRSAGRSAVAAAAYRAHERIEDERTGLVHDYSRQRGEVETFILAPTNATDWVQDLCAFVE' A
#
# COMPACT_ATOMS: atom_id res chain seq x y z
N MET A 1 -21.17 -20.99 7.32
CA MET A 1 -21.00 -21.15 5.86
C MET A 1 -20.03 -20.10 5.40
N THR A 2 -18.90 -20.49 4.81
CA THR A 2 -17.86 -19.55 4.37
C THR A 2 -18.06 -19.31 2.88
N ILE A 3 -18.33 -18.05 2.52
CA ILE A 3 -18.44 -17.62 1.13
C ILE A 3 -17.20 -16.79 0.82
N TYR A 4 -16.53 -17.13 -0.27
CA TYR A 4 -15.43 -16.32 -0.77
C TYR A 4 -15.96 -15.01 -1.36
N HIS A 5 -15.35 -13.88 -1.00
CA HIS A 5 -15.69 -12.57 -1.53
C HIS A 5 -14.43 -11.91 -2.12
N LEU A 6 -14.51 -11.54 -3.41
CA LEU A 6 -13.46 -10.78 -4.10
C LEU A 6 -14.06 -9.47 -4.63
N SER A 7 -13.35 -8.38 -4.37
CA SER A 7 -13.64 -7.08 -4.96
C SER A 7 -12.34 -6.44 -5.46
N ALA A 8 -12.42 -5.77 -6.60
CA ALA A 8 -11.31 -5.05 -7.21
C ALA A 8 -11.78 -3.66 -7.61
N GLN A 9 -11.02 -2.63 -7.25
CA GLN A 9 -11.37 -1.23 -7.47
C GLN A 9 -10.14 -0.44 -7.94
N ILE A 10 -10.34 0.51 -8.85
CA ILE A 10 -9.27 1.38 -9.34
C ILE A 10 -9.06 2.52 -8.34
N ILE A 11 -7.81 2.75 -7.93
CA ILE A 11 -7.42 3.90 -7.12
C ILE A 11 -7.10 5.06 -8.08
N ARG A 12 -7.87 6.15 -7.99
CA ARG A 12 -7.71 7.33 -8.86
C ARG A 12 -7.56 8.60 -8.03
N ARG A 13 -6.54 9.40 -8.34
CA ARG A 13 -6.34 10.72 -7.70
C ARG A 13 -7.48 11.69 -7.98
N SER A 14 -8.05 11.68 -9.19
CA SER A 14 -9.21 12.51 -9.54
C SER A 14 -10.47 12.21 -8.74
N ALA A 15 -10.54 11.03 -8.11
CA ALA A 15 -11.62 10.64 -7.20
C ALA A 15 -11.26 10.90 -5.72
N GLY A 16 -10.21 11.68 -5.44
CA GLY A 16 -9.77 12.00 -4.08
C GLY A 16 -9.09 10.83 -3.34
N ARG A 17 -8.59 9.82 -4.06
CA ARG A 17 -7.90 8.66 -3.46
C ARG A 17 -6.40 8.73 -3.71
N SER A 18 -5.60 8.23 -2.76
CA SER A 18 -4.13 8.15 -2.89
C SER A 18 -3.66 6.69 -2.92
N ALA A 19 -2.72 6.41 -3.83
CA ALA A 19 -2.03 5.12 -3.87
C ALA A 19 -1.14 4.94 -2.63
N VAL A 20 -0.40 6.00 -2.23
CA VAL A 20 0.45 6.03 -1.03
C VAL A 20 -0.37 5.71 0.22
N ALA A 21 -1.51 6.39 0.42
CA ALA A 21 -2.39 6.13 1.55
C ALA A 21 -2.89 4.68 1.58
N ALA A 22 -3.24 4.15 0.40
CA ALA A 22 -3.79 2.80 0.29
C ALA A 22 -2.73 1.71 0.43
N ALA A 23 -1.48 1.98 0.08
CA ALA A 23 -0.33 1.11 0.31
C ALA A 23 0.01 1.08 1.81
N ALA A 24 0.19 2.26 2.42
CA ALA A 24 0.45 2.40 3.86
C ALA A 24 -0.62 1.70 4.71
N TYR A 25 -1.90 1.83 4.33
CA TYR A 25 -3.00 1.17 5.04
C TYR A 25 -2.91 -0.35 4.99
N ARG A 26 -2.59 -0.93 3.83
CA ARG A 26 -2.55 -2.39 3.64
C ARG A 26 -1.30 -3.03 4.23
N ALA A 27 -0.19 -2.29 4.26
CA ALA A 27 1.06 -2.74 4.84
C ALA A 27 1.20 -2.44 6.33
N HIS A 28 0.23 -1.72 6.92
CA HIS A 28 0.32 -1.26 8.30
C HIS A 28 1.59 -0.44 8.57
N GLU A 29 1.97 0.42 7.61
CA GLU A 29 3.20 1.20 7.69
C GLU A 29 2.92 2.71 7.78
N ARG A 30 4.00 3.45 8.04
CA ARG A 30 4.04 4.91 7.98
C ARG A 30 4.78 5.33 6.71
N ILE A 31 4.08 5.96 5.77
CA ILE A 31 4.63 6.40 4.49
C ILE A 31 4.29 7.87 4.25
N GLU A 32 5.25 8.63 3.73
CA GLU A 32 5.07 10.02 3.32
C GLU A 32 4.76 10.10 1.82
N ASP A 33 3.69 10.83 1.45
CA ASP A 33 3.41 11.17 0.04
C ASP A 33 4.21 12.43 -0.30
N GLU A 34 5.40 12.27 -0.87
CA GLU A 34 6.35 13.36 -1.17
C GLU A 34 5.73 14.50 -1.98
N ARG A 35 4.81 14.18 -2.89
CA ARG A 35 4.15 15.17 -3.74
C ARG A 35 3.24 16.10 -2.94
N THR A 36 2.66 15.62 -1.84
CA THR A 36 1.73 16.39 -1.00
C THR A 36 2.30 16.76 0.37
N GLY A 37 3.41 16.15 0.77
CA GLY A 37 3.99 16.23 2.12
C GLY A 37 3.13 15.58 3.20
N LEU A 38 2.10 14.81 2.82
CA LEU A 38 1.19 14.18 3.77
C LEU A 38 1.75 12.85 4.25
N VAL A 39 1.81 12.67 5.57
CA VAL A 39 2.20 11.40 6.18
C VAL A 39 0.97 10.54 6.48
N HIS A 40 0.97 9.34 5.94
CA HIS A 40 -0.03 8.30 6.19
C HIS A 40 0.53 7.28 7.19
N ASP A 41 0.14 7.37 8.46
CA ASP A 41 0.64 6.52 9.53
C ASP A 41 -0.42 5.49 9.98
N TYR A 42 -0.25 4.25 9.52
CA TYR A 42 -1.11 3.11 9.89
C TYR A 42 -0.39 2.06 10.74
N SER A 43 0.79 2.39 11.26
CA SER A 43 1.66 1.53 12.09
C SER A 43 1.00 0.98 13.37
N ARG A 44 -0.09 1.59 13.81
CA ARG A 44 -0.81 1.21 15.03
C ARG A 44 -1.90 0.16 14.83
N GLN A 45 -2.17 -0.23 13.59
CA GLN A 45 -3.15 -1.28 13.30
C GLN A 45 -2.66 -2.64 13.82
N ARG A 46 -3.59 -3.50 14.23
CA ARG A 46 -3.30 -4.81 14.81
C ARG A 46 -4.08 -5.88 14.07
N GLY A 47 -3.57 -7.11 14.06
CA GLY A 47 -4.23 -8.27 13.46
C GLY A 47 -3.73 -8.64 12.06
N GLU A 48 -2.54 -8.17 11.70
CA GLU A 48 -1.86 -8.63 10.49
C GLU A 48 -1.51 -10.12 10.60
N VAL A 49 -1.74 -10.87 9.52
CA VAL A 49 -1.25 -12.25 9.38
C VAL A 49 0.14 -12.23 8.75
N GLU A 50 0.29 -11.54 7.61
CA GLU A 50 1.56 -11.29 6.92
C GLU A 50 1.35 -10.26 5.79
N THR A 51 2.33 -9.40 5.55
CA THR A 51 2.38 -8.47 4.41
C THR A 51 3.68 -8.67 3.63
N PHE A 52 3.59 -8.73 2.30
CA PHE A 52 4.76 -8.81 1.43
C PHE A 52 4.47 -8.15 0.07
N ILE A 53 5.56 -7.75 -0.60
CA ILE A 53 5.51 -7.26 -1.98
C ILE A 53 5.73 -8.43 -2.94
N LEU A 54 4.87 -8.54 -3.95
CA LEU A 54 5.06 -9.47 -5.05
C LEU A 54 5.71 -8.73 -6.22
N ALA A 55 7.02 -8.95 -6.37
CA ALA A 55 7.78 -8.40 -7.49
C ALA A 55 8.13 -9.50 -8.51
N PRO A 56 8.21 -9.16 -9.82
CA PRO A 56 8.69 -10.10 -10.83
C PRO A 56 10.17 -10.45 -10.62
N THR A 57 10.63 -11.58 -11.17
CA THR A 57 12.01 -12.08 -10.98
C THR A 57 13.09 -11.09 -11.42
N ASN A 58 12.80 -10.24 -12.39
CA ASN A 58 13.70 -9.21 -12.92
C ASN A 58 13.42 -7.81 -12.35
N ALA A 59 12.69 -7.72 -11.24
CA ALA A 59 12.50 -6.46 -10.54
C ALA A 59 13.84 -5.93 -10.03
N THR A 60 13.94 -4.61 -10.02
CA THR A 60 15.05 -3.90 -9.39
C THR A 60 14.80 -3.79 -7.89
N ASP A 61 15.88 -3.65 -7.11
CA ASP A 61 15.82 -3.77 -5.65
C ASP A 61 14.87 -2.77 -4.98
N TRP A 62 14.69 -1.56 -5.56
CA TRP A 62 13.78 -0.55 -5.02
C TRP A 62 12.32 -1.01 -4.96
N VAL A 63 11.92 -1.98 -5.79
CA VAL A 63 10.54 -2.51 -5.79
C VAL A 63 10.26 -3.31 -4.51
N GLN A 64 11.29 -3.81 -3.83
CA GLN A 64 11.13 -4.56 -2.58
C GLN A 64 10.94 -3.64 -1.36
N ASP A 65 11.19 -2.34 -1.51
CA ASP A 65 10.96 -1.33 -0.48
C ASP A 65 9.64 -0.62 -0.78
N LEU A 66 8.68 -0.75 0.14
CA LEU A 66 7.35 -0.17 -0.03
C LEU A 66 7.38 1.36 -0.10
N CYS A 67 8.27 2.01 0.66
CA CYS A 67 8.42 3.46 0.61
C CYS A 67 8.94 3.89 -0.75
N ALA A 68 9.98 3.24 -1.26
CA ALA A 68 10.53 3.53 -2.58
C ALA A 68 9.58 3.16 -3.73
N PHE A 69 8.68 2.18 -3.52
CA PHE A 69 7.80 1.68 -4.57
C PHE A 69 6.65 2.62 -4.95
N VAL A 70 6.13 3.41 -4.00
CA VAL A 70 4.85 4.15 -4.15
C VAL A 70 5.05 5.65 -4.45
N GLU A 71 6.29 6.05 -4.74
CA GLU A 71 6.66 7.38 -5.25
C GLU A 71 5.99 7.71 -6.61
#